data_AF-A0A966USL7-F1
#
_entry.id   AF-A0A966USL7-F1
#
_cell.length_a   1.000
_cell.length_b   1.000
_cell.length_c   1.000
_cell.angle_alpha   90.00
_cell.angle_beta   90.00
_cell.angle_gamma   90.00
#
_symmetry.space_group_name_H-M   'P 1'
#
loop_
_entity.id
_entity.type
_entity.pdbx_description
1 polymer ?
#
loop_
_entity_poly.entity_id
_entity_poly.type
_entity_poly.pdbx_seq_one_letter_code
_entity_poly.pdbx_strand_id
1 'polypeptide(L)'
;MANVIKQQNIIDTAKRSLLKYVFVSDGSADANTVLLDASLLAYSLNANGQIKTGGTDRKSNYRTTIKRIAGASQSNNGISTLQWHGTAAQTNVAIVTFGKSNRFDYDFQSMGDGATISNPNAVANTTGNVMITTAGYAAGETFTLFIDLRKNSADYEAGQIADPVAFNLGPAQ
;
A
#
# COMPACT_ATOMS: atom_id res chain seq x y z
N MET A 1 6.21 23.86 -11.43
CA MET A 1 6.28 23.15 -10.12
C MET A 1 6.12 21.68 -10.42
N ALA A 2 6.70 20.75 -9.65
CA ALA A 2 6.48 19.31 -9.86
C ALA A 2 5.18 18.87 -9.17
N ASN A 3 4.55 17.80 -9.65
CA ASN A 3 3.46 17.10 -8.93
C ASN A 3 3.85 16.86 -7.47
N VAL A 4 2.93 17.14 -6.54
CA VAL A 4 3.17 17.02 -5.11
C VAL A 4 2.31 15.92 -4.53
N ILE A 5 2.94 14.89 -3.97
CA ILE A 5 2.28 13.85 -3.19
C ILE A 5 2.73 13.99 -1.73
N LYS A 6 1.77 14.15 -0.82
CA LYS A 6 2.02 14.17 0.63
C LYS A 6 1.39 12.95 1.28
N GLN A 7 2.20 12.18 2.01
CA GLN A 7 1.78 11.02 2.78
C GLN A 7 1.63 11.37 4.27
N GLN A 8 0.62 10.81 4.91
CA GLN A 8 0.45 10.78 6.36
C GLN A 8 0.09 9.37 6.80
N ASN A 9 0.87 8.80 7.73
CA ASN A 9 0.55 7.52 8.37
C ASN A 9 -0.39 7.80 9.54
N ILE A 10 -1.64 7.36 9.44
CA ILE A 10 -2.64 7.53 10.50
C ILE A 10 -2.52 6.38 11.50
N ILE A 11 -2.36 5.17 10.99
CA ILE A 11 -2.14 3.96 11.78
C ILE A 11 -1.00 3.20 11.11
N ASP A 12 -0.04 2.73 11.89
CA ASP A 12 1.00 1.83 11.39
C ASP A 12 1.43 0.86 12.49
N THR A 13 0.71 -0.26 12.59
CA THR A 13 0.92 -1.30 13.61
C THR A 13 1.50 -2.55 12.96
N ALA A 14 1.85 -3.55 13.77
CA ALA A 14 2.30 -4.87 13.31
C ALA A 14 1.34 -5.53 12.29
N LYS A 15 0.01 -5.33 12.43
CA LYS A 15 -1.01 -6.05 11.66
C LYS A 15 -1.74 -5.20 10.61
N ARG A 16 -1.69 -3.88 10.73
CA ARG A 16 -2.49 -2.95 9.91
C ARG A 16 -1.76 -1.62 9.68
N SER A 17 -1.90 -1.06 8.49
CA SER A 17 -1.51 0.32 8.20
C SER A 17 -2.63 1.08 7.49
N LEU A 18 -2.97 2.27 8.00
CA LEU A 18 -3.88 3.21 7.37
C LEU A 18 -3.09 4.45 6.95
N LEU A 19 -3.02 4.67 5.65
CA LEU A 19 -2.25 5.76 5.06
C LEU A 19 -3.18 6.72 4.32
N LYS A 20 -2.89 8.01 4.45
CA LYS A 20 -3.54 9.09 3.72
C LYS A 20 -2.54 9.71 2.74
N TYR A 21 -2.99 9.90 1.51
CA TYR A 21 -2.26 10.61 0.47
C TYR A 21 -3.07 11.82 0.01
N VAL A 22 -2.38 12.95 -0.17
CA VAL A 22 -2.92 14.15 -0.81
C VAL A 22 -2.05 14.46 -2.01
N PHE A 23 -2.66 14.51 -3.18
CA PHE A 23 -2.00 14.86 -4.43
C PHE A 23 -2.46 16.23 -4.90
N VAL A 24 -1.51 17.01 -5.39
CA VAL A 24 -1.74 18.28 -6.08
C VAL A 24 -0.97 18.25 -7.39
N SER A 25 -1.70 18.35 -8.51
CA SER A 25 -1.09 18.28 -9.83
C SER A 25 -0.47 19.61 -10.24
N ASP A 26 0.64 19.53 -10.95
CA ASP A 26 1.23 20.63 -11.72
C ASP A 26 0.75 20.69 -13.18
N GLY A 27 -0.11 19.76 -13.60
CA GLY A 27 -0.56 19.58 -14.99
C GLY A 27 0.19 18.50 -15.78
N SER A 28 1.19 17.86 -15.19
CA SER A 28 1.94 16.75 -15.77
C SER A 28 1.41 15.39 -15.28
N ALA A 29 1.66 14.36 -16.08
CA ALA A 29 1.30 12.97 -15.77
C ALA A 29 2.44 12.27 -15.02
N ASP A 30 2.10 11.52 -13.98
CA ASP A 30 3.02 10.62 -13.29
C ASP A 30 2.79 9.18 -13.80
N ALA A 31 3.84 8.52 -14.27
CA ALA A 31 3.75 7.12 -14.71
C ALA A 31 4.43 6.19 -13.71
N ASN A 32 3.73 5.16 -13.24
CA ASN A 32 4.25 4.10 -12.37
C ASN A 32 5.05 4.61 -11.16
N THR A 33 4.59 5.71 -10.55
CA THR A 33 5.27 6.31 -9.40
C THR A 33 4.96 5.51 -8.14
N VAL A 34 5.99 5.17 -7.37
CA VAL A 34 5.80 4.44 -6.10
C VAL A 34 5.09 5.34 -5.11
N LEU A 35 3.83 5.00 -4.81
CA LEU A 35 3.01 5.69 -3.82
C LEU A 35 3.28 5.17 -2.41
N LEU A 36 3.47 3.85 -2.30
CA LEU A 36 3.78 3.16 -1.05
C LEU A 36 4.90 2.16 -1.27
N ASP A 37 5.98 2.32 -0.51
CA ASP A 37 6.99 1.29 -0.32
C ASP A 37 6.63 0.42 0.91
N ALA A 38 6.27 -0.83 0.66
CA ALA A 38 5.86 -1.77 1.71
C ALA A 38 7.02 -2.09 2.68
N SER A 39 8.27 -1.97 2.24
CA SER A 39 9.45 -2.21 3.07
C SER A 39 9.73 -1.10 4.10
N LEU A 40 9.07 0.04 3.95
CA LEU A 40 9.19 1.21 4.84
C LEU A 40 8.05 1.28 5.89
N LEU A 41 7.06 0.40 5.81
CA LEU A 41 6.03 0.28 6.84
C LEU A 41 6.64 -0.24 8.14
N ALA A 42 6.10 0.22 9.28
CA ALA A 42 6.56 -0.20 10.59
C ALA A 42 6.51 -1.73 10.73
N TYR A 43 7.45 -2.29 11.50
CA TYR A 43 7.55 -3.73 11.80
C TYR A 43 7.85 -4.60 10.57
N SER A 44 8.31 -4.02 9.44
CA SER A 44 8.76 -4.80 8.30
C SER A 44 9.97 -5.65 8.68
N LEU A 45 9.99 -6.91 8.25
CA LEU A 45 11.11 -7.82 8.48
C LEU A 45 12.15 -7.67 7.36
N ASN A 46 13.42 -7.81 7.70
CA ASN A 46 14.52 -7.92 6.74
C ASN A 46 14.60 -9.35 6.16
N ALA A 47 15.53 -9.57 5.24
CA ALA A 47 15.77 -10.87 4.62
C ALA A 47 16.14 -11.97 5.65
N ASN A 48 16.66 -11.57 6.81
CA ASN A 48 17.04 -12.46 7.91
C ASN A 48 15.90 -12.68 8.93
N GLY A 49 14.70 -12.12 8.71
CA GLY A 49 13.55 -12.27 9.60
C GLY A 49 13.57 -11.38 10.85
N GLN A 50 14.42 -10.36 10.91
CA GLN A 50 14.52 -9.39 12.01
C GLN A 50 13.80 -8.10 11.66
N ILE A 51 13.35 -7.31 12.65
CA ILE A 51 12.79 -5.97 12.37
C ILE A 51 13.83 -5.12 11.66
N LYS A 52 13.44 -4.60 10.48
CA LYS A 52 14.27 -3.71 9.68
C LYS A 52 14.42 -2.36 10.39
N THR A 53 15.64 -2.08 10.84
CA THR A 53 16.03 -0.83 11.54
C THR A 53 16.85 0.11 10.66
N GLY A 54 17.15 -0.29 9.41
CA GLY A 54 17.93 0.44 8.41
C GLY A 54 18.45 -0.53 7.34
N GLY A 55 19.28 -0.08 6.40
CA GLY A 55 20.00 -0.97 5.47
C GLY A 55 19.27 -1.39 4.18
N THR A 56 19.99 -2.13 3.34
CA THR A 56 19.54 -2.64 2.03
C THR A 56 19.03 -4.08 2.06
N ASP A 57 19.03 -4.72 3.23
CA ASP A 57 18.67 -6.11 3.52
C ASP A 57 17.13 -6.34 3.54
N ARG A 58 16.40 -5.63 2.68
CA ARG A 58 14.94 -5.82 2.53
C ARG A 58 14.60 -7.21 2.00
N LYS A 59 13.44 -7.73 2.40
CA LYS A 59 12.85 -8.89 1.73
C LYS A 59 12.56 -8.56 0.26
N SER A 60 12.59 -9.59 -0.57
CA SER A 60 12.22 -9.48 -1.99
C SER A 60 10.75 -9.14 -2.19
N ASN A 61 9.89 -9.53 -1.23
CA ASN A 61 8.46 -9.29 -1.25
C ASN A 61 7.92 -9.05 0.16
N TYR A 62 7.03 -8.05 0.29
CA TYR A 62 6.23 -7.81 1.48
C TYR A 62 4.75 -8.05 1.16
N ARG A 63 4.19 -9.15 1.68
CA ARG A 63 2.79 -9.50 1.48
C ARG A 63 1.89 -8.57 2.29
N THR A 64 1.19 -7.70 1.58
CA THR A 64 0.10 -6.87 2.10
C THR A 64 -1.16 -7.09 1.27
N THR A 65 -2.32 -7.00 1.90
CA THR A 65 -3.61 -6.97 1.20
C THR A 65 -4.38 -5.71 1.56
N ILE A 66 -5.21 -5.22 0.65
CA ILE A 66 -5.99 -3.99 0.87
C ILE A 66 -7.37 -4.35 1.41
N LYS A 67 -7.71 -3.77 2.55
CA LYS A 67 -9.01 -3.92 3.21
C LYS A 67 -10.03 -2.85 2.81
N ARG A 68 -9.56 -1.66 2.49
CA ARG A 68 -10.43 -0.56 2.08
C ARG A 68 -9.65 0.46 1.29
N ILE A 69 -10.29 1.03 0.29
CA ILE A 69 -9.77 2.20 -0.43
C ILE A 69 -10.88 3.23 -0.48
N ALA A 70 -10.63 4.40 0.08
CA ALA A 70 -11.61 5.48 0.07
C ALA A 70 -10.94 6.79 -0.36
N GLY A 71 -11.70 7.69 -0.96
CA GLY A 71 -11.12 8.94 -1.40
C GLY A 71 -12.07 9.83 -2.17
N ALA A 72 -11.51 10.96 -2.59
CA ALA A 72 -12.18 11.91 -3.46
C ALA A 72 -11.17 12.51 -4.43
N SER A 73 -11.54 12.62 -5.70
CA SER A 73 -10.79 13.38 -6.70
C SER A 73 -11.55 14.66 -7.02
N GLN A 74 -10.85 15.77 -7.10
CA GLN A 74 -11.33 17.04 -7.64
C GLN A 74 -10.53 17.30 -8.93
N SER A 75 -11.01 16.69 -10.00
CA SER A 75 -10.43 16.79 -11.34
C SER A 75 -11.53 16.87 -12.39
N ASN A 76 -11.27 17.54 -13.50
CA ASN A 76 -12.14 17.61 -14.67
C ASN A 76 -11.88 16.46 -15.64
N ASN A 77 -10.60 16.16 -15.90
CA ASN A 77 -10.17 15.10 -16.81
C ASN A 77 -9.16 14.13 -16.18
N GLY A 78 -8.66 14.44 -14.96
CA GLY A 78 -7.69 13.61 -14.26
C GLY A 78 -8.22 12.22 -13.94
N ILE A 79 -7.46 11.21 -14.36
CA ILE A 79 -7.63 9.80 -14.06
C ILE A 79 -6.40 9.31 -13.30
N SER A 80 -6.63 8.60 -12.20
CA SER A 80 -5.60 7.95 -11.40
C SER A 80 -5.88 6.47 -11.31
N THR A 81 -4.85 5.66 -11.58
CA THR A 81 -4.89 4.21 -11.44
C THR A 81 -3.89 3.78 -10.37
N LEU A 82 -4.39 3.14 -9.31
CA LEU A 82 -3.55 2.45 -8.34
C LEU A 82 -3.22 1.05 -8.85
N GLN A 83 -1.97 0.64 -8.65
CA GLN A 83 -1.46 -0.61 -9.20
C GLN A 83 -0.53 -1.30 -8.20
N TRP A 84 -0.54 -2.62 -8.18
CA TRP A 84 0.52 -3.40 -7.55
C TRP A 84 1.79 -3.30 -8.39
N HIS A 85 2.92 -3.06 -7.74
CA HIS A 85 4.22 -3.03 -8.39
C HIS A 85 4.59 -4.42 -8.92
N GLY A 86 4.65 -4.52 -10.24
CA GLY A 86 5.19 -5.66 -10.97
C GLY A 86 6.72 -5.62 -11.05
N THR A 87 7.29 -6.44 -11.93
CA THR A 87 8.72 -6.37 -12.30
C THR A 87 8.87 -6.26 -13.80
N ALA A 88 10.10 -6.18 -14.31
CA ALA A 88 10.34 -6.25 -15.74
C ALA A 88 9.72 -7.51 -16.40
N ALA A 89 9.57 -8.61 -15.65
CA ALA A 89 8.98 -9.86 -16.13
C ALA A 89 7.46 -10.00 -15.89
N GLN A 90 6.84 -9.10 -15.11
CA GLN A 90 5.42 -9.14 -14.77
C GLN A 90 4.83 -7.73 -14.76
N THR A 91 3.85 -7.47 -15.61
CA THR A 91 3.21 -6.15 -15.71
C THR A 91 2.53 -5.72 -14.41
N ASN A 92 2.49 -4.41 -14.15
CA ASN A 92 1.75 -3.83 -13.05
C ASN A 92 0.28 -4.23 -13.12
N VAL A 93 -0.30 -4.61 -11.98
CA VAL A 93 -1.70 -5.05 -11.91
C VAL A 93 -2.55 -3.94 -11.32
N ALA A 94 -3.56 -3.49 -12.06
CA ALA A 94 -4.47 -2.46 -11.57
C ALA A 94 -5.28 -2.95 -10.36
N ILE A 95 -5.36 -2.09 -9.34
CA ILE A 95 -6.13 -2.30 -8.11
C ILE A 95 -7.46 -1.58 -8.24
N VAL A 96 -7.40 -0.28 -8.54
CA VAL A 96 -8.57 0.57 -8.71
C VAL A 96 -8.21 1.74 -9.63
N THR A 97 -9.19 2.18 -10.42
CA THR A 97 -9.10 3.42 -11.19
C THR A 97 -10.18 4.37 -10.71
N PHE A 98 -9.80 5.60 -10.42
CA PHE A 98 -10.71 6.68 -10.05
C PHE A 98 -10.36 7.93 -10.85
N GLY A 99 -11.32 8.83 -10.98
CA GLY A 99 -11.11 10.02 -11.80
C GLY A 99 -12.17 11.08 -11.55
N LYS A 100 -12.43 11.86 -12.59
CA LYS A 100 -13.28 13.06 -12.63
C LYS A 100 -14.25 13.20 -11.47
N SER A 101 -13.99 14.21 -10.63
CA SER A 101 -14.87 14.74 -9.57
C SER A 101 -15.70 13.68 -8.86
N ASN A 102 -15.07 12.57 -8.45
CA ASN A 102 -15.74 11.43 -7.87
C ASN A 102 -15.34 11.24 -6.41
N ARG A 103 -16.31 10.81 -5.59
CA ARG A 103 -16.06 10.25 -4.26
C ARG A 103 -16.25 8.75 -4.35
N PHE A 104 -15.31 8.00 -3.82
CA PHE A 104 -15.35 6.55 -3.88
C PHE A 104 -14.99 5.95 -2.54
N ASP A 105 -15.60 4.81 -2.26
CA ASP A 105 -15.37 4.04 -1.05
C ASP A 105 -15.56 2.55 -1.36
N TYR A 106 -14.44 1.85 -1.48
CA TYR A 106 -14.39 0.41 -1.66
C TYR A 106 -14.18 -0.22 -0.29
N ASP A 107 -15.28 -0.44 0.42
CA ASP A 107 -15.32 -1.16 1.70
C ASP A 107 -15.78 -2.60 1.47
N PHE A 108 -14.94 -3.56 1.86
CA PHE A 108 -15.23 -4.98 1.69
C PHE A 108 -15.89 -5.62 2.92
N GLN A 109 -16.15 -4.86 4.00
CA GLN A 109 -16.79 -5.40 5.21
C GLN A 109 -18.17 -5.99 4.94
N SER A 110 -18.94 -5.41 4.02
CA SER A 110 -20.27 -5.89 3.65
C SER A 110 -20.26 -7.15 2.76
N MET A 111 -19.09 -7.53 2.22
CA MET A 111 -18.92 -8.67 1.31
C MET A 111 -18.39 -9.93 2.00
N GLY A 112 -18.37 -9.93 3.34
CA GLY A 112 -17.82 -10.97 4.19
C GLY A 112 -16.64 -10.46 5.01
N ASP A 113 -16.66 -10.70 6.32
CA ASP A 113 -15.59 -10.26 7.22
C ASP A 113 -14.26 -10.91 6.81
N GLY A 114 -13.34 -10.09 6.31
CA GLY A 114 -12.01 -10.55 5.88
C GLY A 114 -11.77 -10.54 4.37
N ALA A 115 -12.72 -10.12 3.55
CA ALA A 115 -12.47 -9.86 2.12
C ALA A 115 -11.39 -8.78 1.95
N THR A 116 -10.38 -9.06 1.11
CA THR A 116 -9.27 -8.14 0.82
C THR A 116 -8.82 -8.26 -0.62
N ILE A 117 -8.34 -7.17 -1.22
CA ILE A 117 -7.66 -7.23 -2.52
C ILE A 117 -6.21 -7.66 -2.26
N SER A 118 -5.84 -8.84 -2.76
CA SER A 118 -4.47 -9.33 -2.77
C SER A 118 -3.76 -8.96 -4.08
N ASN A 119 -2.43 -8.94 -4.05
CA ASN A 119 -1.65 -8.93 -5.28
C ASN A 119 -1.71 -10.33 -5.91
N PRO A 120 -2.30 -10.51 -7.11
CA PRO A 120 -2.38 -11.83 -7.74
C PRO A 120 -1.00 -12.41 -8.11
N ASN A 121 0.03 -11.55 -8.18
CA ASN A 121 1.40 -11.93 -8.50
C ASN A 121 2.30 -12.02 -7.24
N ALA A 122 1.72 -12.23 -6.05
CA ALA A 122 2.43 -12.19 -4.76
C ALA A 122 3.47 -13.31 -4.50
N VAL A 123 3.90 -14.06 -5.52
CA VAL A 123 4.68 -15.30 -5.34
C VAL A 123 6.04 -15.32 -6.07
N ALA A 124 6.33 -14.38 -6.98
CA ALA A 124 7.67 -14.22 -7.54
C ALA A 124 7.99 -12.76 -7.85
N ASN A 125 9.10 -12.25 -7.30
CA ASN A 125 9.75 -10.98 -7.61
C ASN A 125 8.93 -9.68 -7.42
N THR A 126 7.68 -9.73 -6.98
CA THR A 126 6.93 -8.51 -6.63
C THR A 126 7.37 -7.96 -5.28
N THR A 127 7.51 -6.65 -5.16
CA THR A 127 7.98 -5.99 -3.92
C THR A 127 6.88 -5.83 -2.86
N GLY A 128 5.62 -5.93 -3.26
CA GLY A 128 4.46 -5.56 -2.43
C GLY A 128 4.13 -4.08 -2.45
N ASN A 129 4.88 -3.27 -3.20
CA ASN A 129 4.67 -1.83 -3.30
C ASN A 129 3.38 -1.51 -4.05
N VAL A 130 2.77 -0.37 -3.70
CA VAL A 130 1.64 0.21 -4.43
C VAL A 130 2.14 1.41 -5.21
N MET A 131 1.77 1.47 -6.48
CA MET A 131 2.12 2.54 -7.39
C MET A 131 0.88 3.28 -7.85
N ILE A 132 1.11 4.50 -8.34
CA ILE A 132 0.09 5.32 -8.96
C ILE A 132 0.56 5.75 -10.34
N THR A 133 -0.39 5.71 -11.28
CA THR A 133 -0.26 6.36 -12.58
C THR A 133 -1.37 7.40 -12.70
N THR A 134 -1.02 8.64 -13.00
CA THR A 134 -1.95 9.76 -13.19
C THR A 134 -1.89 10.23 -14.64
N ALA A 135 -3.04 10.60 -15.20
CA ALA A 135 -3.13 11.14 -16.56
C ALA A 135 -4.25 12.18 -16.65
N GLY A 136 -4.07 13.21 -17.47
CA GLY A 136 -5.11 14.18 -17.79
C GLY A 136 -5.44 15.18 -16.66
N TYR A 137 -4.64 15.23 -15.59
CA TYR A 137 -4.80 16.25 -14.55
C TYR A 137 -4.34 17.62 -15.08
N ALA A 138 -5.12 18.66 -14.80
CA ALA A 138 -4.71 20.05 -14.99
C ALA A 138 -4.01 20.59 -13.74
N ALA A 139 -3.23 21.66 -13.90
CA ALA A 139 -2.55 22.30 -12.77
C ALA A 139 -3.55 22.75 -11.69
N GLY A 140 -3.28 22.40 -10.44
CA GLY A 140 -4.13 22.70 -9.28
C GLY A 140 -5.25 21.69 -9.04
N GLU A 141 -5.45 20.71 -9.91
CA GLU A 141 -6.36 19.59 -9.62
C GLU A 141 -5.77 18.67 -8.55
N THR A 142 -6.64 18.06 -7.76
CA THR A 142 -6.22 17.33 -6.55
C THR A 142 -6.98 16.03 -6.37
N PHE A 143 -6.41 15.14 -5.58
CA PHE A 143 -7.18 14.06 -4.97
C PHE A 143 -6.69 13.78 -3.56
N THR A 144 -7.58 13.21 -2.74
CA THR A 144 -7.25 12.63 -1.44
C THR A 144 -7.60 11.14 -1.47
N LEU A 145 -6.69 10.33 -0.98
CA LEU A 145 -6.79 8.88 -0.99
C LEU A 145 -6.44 8.32 0.39
N PHE A 146 -7.23 7.36 0.84
CA PHE A 146 -7.01 6.57 2.03
C PHE A 146 -6.86 5.10 1.61
N ILE A 147 -5.78 4.47 2.06
CA ILE A 147 -5.52 3.05 1.83
C ILE A 147 -5.40 2.37 3.19
N ASP A 148 -6.25 1.38 3.43
CA ASP A 148 -6.17 0.50 4.59
C ASP A 148 -5.59 -0.85 4.19
N LEU A 149 -4.48 -1.21 4.82
CA LEU A 149 -3.68 -2.39 4.52
C LEU A 149 -3.70 -3.37 5.69
N ARG A 150 -3.82 -4.64 5.36
CA ARG A 150 -3.54 -5.76 6.23
C ARG A 150 -2.12 -6.28 5.95
N LYS A 151 -1.32 -6.42 7.01
CA LYS A 151 0.03 -6.97 6.96
C LYS A 151 0.02 -8.49 7.18
N ASN A 152 0.90 -9.19 6.47
CA ASN A 152 1.13 -10.61 6.68
C ASN A 152 2.23 -10.84 7.74
N SER A 153 1.96 -11.67 8.74
CA SER A 153 2.88 -11.99 9.83
C SER A 153 4.16 -12.73 9.39
N ALA A 154 4.23 -13.22 8.15
CA ALA A 154 5.45 -13.78 7.61
C ALA A 154 6.47 -12.71 7.17
N ASP A 155 6.00 -11.50 6.82
CA ASP A 155 6.85 -10.40 6.31
C ASP A 155 6.88 -9.19 7.25
N TYR A 156 5.98 -9.16 8.22
CA TYR A 156 5.92 -8.18 9.30
C TYR A 156 5.95 -8.91 10.63
N GLU A 157 6.55 -8.28 11.63
CA GLU A 157 6.59 -8.83 12.97
C GLU A 157 5.17 -9.01 13.54
N ALA A 158 4.93 -10.14 14.21
CA ALA A 158 3.60 -10.57 14.66
C ALA A 158 3.27 -10.23 16.12
N GLY A 159 4.14 -9.50 16.81
CA GLY A 159 4.14 -9.25 18.26
C GLY A 159 5.14 -10.10 19.06
N GLN A 160 5.98 -10.92 18.42
CA GLN A 160 7.01 -11.75 19.06
C GLN A 160 8.05 -10.96 19.88
N ILE A 161 8.35 -9.72 19.53
CA ILE A 161 9.28 -8.85 20.26
C ILE A 161 8.58 -8.11 21.39
N ALA A 162 7.26 -7.89 21.28
CA ALA A 162 6.45 -7.29 22.33
C ALA A 162 6.08 -8.29 23.45
N ASP A 163 5.93 -9.57 23.11
CA ASP A 163 5.71 -10.67 24.07
C ASP A 163 6.41 -11.97 23.62
N PRO A 164 7.70 -12.13 23.92
CA PRO A 164 8.45 -13.33 23.52
C PRO A 164 7.94 -14.62 24.18
N VAL A 165 7.28 -14.52 25.34
CA VAL A 165 6.84 -15.67 26.14
C VAL A 165 5.60 -16.32 25.54
N ALA A 166 4.67 -15.51 25.00
CA ALA A 166 3.48 -16.03 24.32
C ALA A 166 3.77 -16.86 23.06
N PHE A 167 4.95 -16.67 22.43
CA PHE A 167 5.36 -17.43 21.23
C PHE A 167 6.32 -18.59 21.53
N ASN A 168 6.93 -18.63 22.72
CA ASN A 168 7.88 -19.66 23.12
C ASN A 168 7.27 -20.76 24.01
N LEU A 169 5.99 -20.65 24.37
CA LEU A 169 5.27 -21.78 24.97
C LEU A 169 5.07 -22.84 23.89
N GLY A 170 5.81 -23.95 24.00
CA GLY A 170 5.60 -25.15 23.20
C GLY A 170 4.14 -25.67 23.33
N PRO A 171 3.74 -26.66 22.51
CA PRO A 171 2.39 -27.22 22.61
C PRO A 171 2.11 -27.59 24.07
N ALA A 172 0.97 -27.13 24.59
CA ALA A 172 0.55 -27.42 25.95
C ALA A 172 0.69 -28.93 26.20
N GLN A 173 1.56 -29.31 27.15
CA GLN A 173 1.66 -30.68 27.63
C GLN A 173 0.40 -31.07 28.39
#